data_AF-A0AA37XBT4-F1
#
_entry.id   AF-A0AA37XBT4-F1
#
_cell.length_a   1.000
_cell.length_b   1.000
_cell.length_c   1.000
_cell.angle_alpha   90.00
_cell.angle_beta   90.00
_cell.angle_gamma   90.00
#
_symmetry.space_group_name_H-M   'P 1'
#
loop_
_entity.id
_entity.type
_entity.pdbx_description
1 polymer ?
#
loop_
_entity_poly.entity_id
_entity_poly.type
_entity_poly.pdbx_seq_one_letter_code
_entity_poly.pdbx_strand_id
1 'polypeptide(L)'
;MSIAHLGVADEATQTRRGSERTPPHDLLAEQSALGGMLLSKDAVADVIETVRGVDFYLPKHEIIYDAVLALYSHGEPTDVITVTDQLSKDGLLSRAGGAEYLHTLTSLVPTAANAGFYATIVAEKAVLRRLVEAGTRIVQMGYGSEERSSTSSTTRRPRSTT
;
A
#
# COMPACT_ATOMS: atom_id res chain seq x y z
N MET A 1 -2.95 39.29 -51.70
CA MET A 1 -3.46 39.80 -50.40
C MET A 1 -4.65 38.97 -49.98
N SER A 2 -4.53 38.20 -48.90
CA SER A 2 -5.51 38.17 -47.80
C SER A 2 -5.08 37.08 -46.82
N ILE A 3 -5.01 37.50 -45.57
CA ILE A 3 -4.60 36.77 -44.38
C ILE A 3 -5.86 36.20 -43.72
N ALA A 4 -5.64 35.20 -42.86
CA ALA A 4 -6.51 34.65 -41.81
C ALA A 4 -7.53 33.55 -42.19
N HIS A 5 -7.25 32.34 -41.70
CA HIS A 5 -8.10 31.68 -40.70
C HIS A 5 -7.26 30.65 -39.93
N LEU A 6 -6.64 31.04 -38.81
CA LEU A 6 -7.01 30.57 -37.47
C LEU A 6 -7.74 29.21 -37.43
N GLY A 7 -7.02 28.20 -36.95
CA GLY A 7 -7.51 26.90 -36.52
C GLY A 7 -6.58 26.31 -35.46
N VAL A 8 -6.15 27.13 -34.49
CA VAL A 8 -5.46 26.68 -33.28
C VAL A 8 -6.53 26.42 -32.23
N ALA A 9 -7.04 25.18 -32.15
CA ALA A 9 -7.73 24.64 -30.98
C ALA A 9 -8.20 23.20 -31.25
N ASP A 10 -7.37 22.20 -30.95
CA ASP A 10 -7.91 20.91 -30.46
C ASP A 10 -6.92 20.03 -29.66
N GLU A 11 -5.68 20.47 -29.38
CA GLU A 11 -4.72 19.60 -28.66
C GLU A 11 -4.81 19.67 -27.12
N ALA A 12 -5.69 20.49 -26.55
CA ALA A 12 -5.61 20.83 -25.11
C ALA A 12 -6.55 20.05 -24.17
N THR A 13 -7.17 18.93 -24.58
CA THR A 13 -8.17 18.24 -23.73
C THR A 13 -7.84 16.78 -23.35
N GLN A 14 -6.68 16.22 -23.71
CA GLN A 14 -6.34 14.84 -23.29
C GLN A 14 -5.67 14.69 -21.91
N THR A 15 -5.40 15.76 -21.16
CA THR A 15 -4.69 15.69 -19.86
C THR A 15 -5.61 15.65 -18.63
N ARG A 16 -6.90 15.30 -18.76
CA ARG A 16 -7.81 15.18 -17.60
C ARG A 16 -8.44 13.78 -17.44
N ARG A 17 -7.63 12.72 -17.53
CA ARG A 17 -7.93 11.45 -16.84
C ARG A 17 -7.11 11.33 -15.55
N GLY A 18 -7.30 12.28 -14.64
CA GLY A 18 -6.93 12.14 -13.23
C GLY A 18 -7.99 11.37 -12.43
N SER A 19 -8.57 10.33 -13.03
CA SER A 19 -9.69 9.55 -12.49
C SER A 19 -9.21 8.13 -12.20
N GLU A 20 -9.28 7.74 -10.92
CA GLU A 20 -9.20 6.36 -10.41
C GLU A 20 -7.96 5.53 -10.80
N ARG A 21 -6.76 6.05 -10.57
CA ARG A 21 -5.57 5.18 -10.62
C ARG A 21 -5.48 4.39 -9.33
N THR A 22 -5.81 3.10 -9.39
CA THR A 22 -5.56 2.16 -8.29
C THR A 22 -4.08 2.25 -7.89
N PRO A 23 -3.75 2.38 -6.59
CA PRO A 23 -2.37 2.45 -6.14
C PRO A 23 -1.55 1.25 -6.67
N PRO A 24 -0.26 1.42 -7.00
CA PRO A 24 0.59 0.31 -7.44
C PRO A 24 0.60 -0.85 -6.44
N HIS A 25 0.30 -2.05 -6.92
CA HIS A 25 0.24 -3.29 -6.14
C HIS A 25 0.41 -4.52 -7.05
N ASP A 26 0.70 -5.67 -6.45
CA ASP A 26 0.71 -6.98 -7.13
C ASP A 26 0.18 -8.03 -6.15
N LEU A 27 -1.10 -8.41 -6.29
CA LEU A 27 -1.75 -9.32 -5.36
C LEU A 27 -1.17 -10.73 -5.42
N LEU A 28 -0.75 -11.19 -6.60
CA LEU A 28 -0.18 -12.52 -6.76
C LEU A 28 1.19 -12.61 -6.08
N ALA A 29 2.00 -11.56 -6.19
CA ALA A 29 3.26 -11.49 -5.45
C ALA A 29 3.03 -11.49 -3.93
N GLU A 30 2.09 -10.68 -3.43
CA GLU A 30 1.76 -10.67 -2.00
C GLU A 30 1.29 -12.03 -1.50
N GLN A 31 0.37 -12.67 -2.23
CA GLN A 31 -0.13 -14.01 -1.90
C GLN A 31 0.98 -15.05 -1.95
N SER A 32 1.90 -14.94 -2.92
CA SER A 32 2.99 -15.90 -3.08
C SER A 32 4.07 -15.75 -2.02
N ALA A 33 4.38 -14.52 -1.60
CA ALA A 33 5.28 -14.25 -0.49
C ALA A 33 4.72 -14.85 0.81
N LEU A 34 3.47 -14.54 1.15
CA LEU A 34 2.81 -15.09 2.34
C LEU A 34 2.67 -16.60 2.29
N GLY A 35 2.27 -17.16 1.13
CA GLY A 35 2.19 -18.61 0.94
C GLY A 35 3.53 -19.29 1.19
N GLY A 36 4.64 -18.72 0.69
CA GLY A 36 5.98 -19.24 0.97
C GLY A 36 6.37 -19.17 2.44
N MET A 37 6.04 -18.08 3.14
CA MET A 37 6.27 -17.92 4.58
C MET A 37 5.51 -18.97 5.43
N LEU A 38 4.32 -19.37 4.97
CA LEU A 38 3.51 -20.42 5.60
C LEU A 38 4.05 -21.84 5.35
N LEU A 39 4.96 -22.01 4.39
CA LEU A 39 5.54 -23.31 4.02
C LEU A 39 6.91 -23.55 4.65
N SER A 40 7.72 -22.51 4.87
CA SER A 40 9.09 -22.66 5.38
C SER A 40 9.55 -21.47 6.23
N LYS A 41 10.25 -21.77 7.34
CA LYS A 41 10.92 -20.76 8.18
C LYS A 41 12.05 -20.03 7.44
N ASP A 42 12.72 -20.70 6.50
CA ASP A 42 13.78 -20.06 5.70
C ASP A 42 13.17 -19.00 4.78
N ALA A 43 12.02 -19.31 4.19
CA ALA A 43 11.27 -18.32 3.39
C ALA A 43 10.79 -17.15 4.23
N VAL A 44 10.45 -17.35 5.52
CA VAL A 44 10.17 -16.23 6.43
C VAL A 44 11.39 -15.33 6.56
N ALA A 45 12.59 -15.90 6.78
CA ALA A 45 13.83 -15.13 6.90
C ALA A 45 14.08 -14.25 5.67
N ASP A 46 13.98 -14.82 4.47
CA ASP A 46 14.18 -14.08 3.20
C ASP A 46 13.18 -12.93 3.02
N VAL A 47 11.91 -13.17 3.38
CA VAL A 47 10.84 -12.18 3.18
C VAL A 47 10.96 -11.02 4.18
N ILE A 48 11.27 -11.29 5.45
CA ILE A 48 11.40 -10.25 6.48
C ILE A 48 12.62 -9.35 6.26
N GLU A 49 13.64 -9.82 5.54
CA GLU A 49 14.77 -8.97 5.13
C GLU A 49 14.33 -7.87 4.15
N THR A 50 13.31 -8.14 3.33
CA THR A 50 12.95 -7.29 2.19
C THR A 50 11.74 -6.40 2.44
N VAL A 51 10.71 -6.91 3.12
CA VAL A 51 9.44 -6.18 3.34
C VAL A 51 9.08 -6.05 4.82
N ARG A 52 8.16 -5.14 5.10
CA ARG A 52 7.45 -4.96 6.38
C ARG A 52 5.95 -5.10 6.15
N GLY A 53 5.15 -5.30 7.20
CA GLY A 53 3.69 -5.44 7.09
C GLY A 53 3.03 -4.32 6.29
N VAL A 54 3.46 -3.07 6.51
CA VAL A 54 2.97 -1.87 5.81
C VAL A 54 3.30 -1.82 4.30
N ASP A 55 4.18 -2.69 3.80
CA ASP A 55 4.50 -2.81 2.37
C ASP A 55 3.41 -3.55 1.59
N PHE A 56 2.61 -4.39 2.26
CA PHE A 56 1.49 -5.05 1.62
C PHE A 56 0.38 -4.05 1.29
N TYR A 57 -0.27 -4.22 0.14
CA TYR A 57 -1.37 -3.36 -0.29
C TYR A 57 -2.66 -3.71 0.44
N LEU A 58 -2.93 -5.00 0.68
CA LEU A 58 -4.12 -5.44 1.38
C LEU A 58 -3.91 -5.48 2.89
N PRO A 59 -4.75 -4.81 3.71
CA PRO A 59 -4.62 -4.87 5.17
C PRO A 59 -4.70 -6.28 5.75
N LYS A 60 -5.43 -7.20 5.10
CA LYS A 60 -5.46 -8.60 5.52
C LYS A 60 -4.11 -9.31 5.35
N HIS A 61 -3.30 -8.91 4.38
CA HIS A 61 -1.97 -9.48 4.16
C HIS A 61 -0.96 -8.96 5.18
N GLU A 62 -1.05 -7.68 5.54
CA GLU A 62 -0.31 -7.10 6.68
C GLU A 62 -0.59 -7.88 7.97
N ILE A 63 -1.86 -8.12 8.29
CA ILE A 63 -2.26 -8.91 9.48
C ILE A 63 -1.64 -10.32 9.47
N ILE A 64 -1.66 -11.01 8.32
CA ILE A 64 -1.07 -12.35 8.22
C ILE A 64 0.45 -12.29 8.38
N TYR A 65 1.12 -11.34 7.71
CA TYR A 65 2.55 -11.13 7.83
C TYR A 65 2.97 -10.89 9.28
N ASP A 66 2.27 -10.02 9.99
CA ASP A 66 2.58 -9.68 11.39
C ASP A 66 2.40 -10.89 12.32
N ALA A 67 1.36 -11.70 12.11
CA ALA A 67 1.15 -12.93 12.86
C ALA A 67 2.27 -13.97 12.60
N VAL A 68 2.69 -14.12 11.35
CA VAL A 68 3.83 -14.98 11.00
C VAL A 68 5.11 -14.47 11.65
N LEU A 69 5.36 -13.16 11.60
CA LEU A 69 6.53 -12.54 12.20
C LEU A 69 6.56 -12.72 13.72
N ALA A 70 5.42 -12.58 14.39
CA ALA A 70 5.30 -12.83 15.83
C ALA A 70 5.71 -14.27 16.17
N LEU A 71 5.13 -15.27 15.51
CA LEU A 71 5.47 -16.67 15.72
C LEU A 71 6.94 -16.96 15.41
N TYR A 72 7.45 -16.44 14.30
CA TYR A 72 8.85 -16.59 13.92
C TYR A 72 9.80 -16.01 14.97
N SER A 73 9.49 -14.83 15.51
CA SER A 73 10.28 -14.18 16.56
C SER A 73 10.31 -14.96 17.89
N HIS A 74 9.27 -15.76 18.15
CA HIS A 74 9.17 -16.66 19.29
C HIS A 74 9.77 -18.06 19.02
N GLY A 75 10.26 -18.32 17.80
CA GLY A 75 10.79 -19.62 17.40
C GLY A 75 9.71 -20.66 17.11
N GLU A 76 8.44 -20.25 17.09
CA GLU A 76 7.29 -21.13 16.84
C GLU A 76 7.17 -21.53 15.36
N PRO A 77 6.47 -22.63 15.03
CA PRO A 77 6.12 -22.95 13.64
C PRO A 77 5.28 -21.84 13.00
N THR A 78 5.50 -21.60 11.70
CA THR A 78 4.77 -20.58 10.93
C THR A 78 3.78 -21.18 9.93
N ASP A 79 3.43 -22.46 10.10
CA ASP A 79 2.48 -23.15 9.23
C ASP A 79 1.04 -22.64 9.41
N VAL A 80 0.16 -23.02 8.48
CA VAL A 80 -1.23 -22.57 8.43
C VAL A 80 -1.98 -22.82 9.74
N ILE A 81 -1.75 -23.96 10.42
CA ILE A 81 -2.47 -24.31 11.64
C ILE A 81 -2.05 -23.35 12.75
N THR A 82 -0.74 -23.17 12.94
CA THR A 82 -0.18 -22.33 14.00
C THR A 82 -0.53 -20.85 13.80
N VAL A 83 -0.45 -20.36 12.56
CA VAL A 83 -0.84 -18.97 12.23
C VAL A 83 -2.34 -18.75 12.41
N THR A 84 -3.17 -19.74 12.06
CA THR A 84 -4.62 -19.66 12.29
C THR A 84 -4.95 -19.57 13.79
N ASP A 85 -4.29 -20.36 14.62
CA ASP A 85 -4.46 -20.32 16.07
C ASP A 85 -4.00 -18.97 16.65
N GLN A 86 -2.84 -18.46 16.21
CA GLN A 86 -2.36 -17.14 16.61
C GLN A 86 -3.35 -16.03 16.24
N LEU A 87 -3.81 -16.00 15.00
CA LEU A 87 -4.81 -15.02 14.53
C LEU A 87 -6.15 -15.16 15.26
N SER A 88 -6.50 -16.36 15.71
CA SER A 88 -7.72 -16.61 16.49
C SER A 88 -7.59 -16.05 17.90
N LYS A 89 -6.46 -16.29 18.57
CA LYS A 89 -6.13 -15.74 19.90
C LYS A 89 -6.15 -14.21 19.90
N ASP A 90 -5.66 -13.59 18.82
CA ASP A 90 -5.62 -12.15 18.67
C ASP A 90 -6.97 -11.54 18.22
N GLY A 91 -7.97 -12.38 17.91
CA GLY A 91 -9.27 -11.93 17.39
C GLY A 91 -9.20 -11.33 15.97
N LEU A 92 -8.14 -11.62 15.22
CA LEU A 92 -7.87 -11.07 13.88
C LEU A 92 -8.19 -12.03 12.74
N LEU A 93 -8.46 -13.31 13.01
CA LEU A 93 -8.69 -14.34 11.98
C LEU A 93 -9.72 -13.93 10.92
N SER A 94 -10.86 -13.36 11.34
CA SER A 94 -11.89 -12.90 10.39
C SER A 94 -11.38 -11.78 9.49
N ARG A 95 -10.53 -10.88 10.00
CA ARG A 95 -9.95 -9.77 9.22
C ARG A 95 -8.83 -10.26 8.29
N ALA A 96 -8.16 -11.35 8.64
CA ALA A 96 -7.18 -12.02 7.78
C ALA A 96 -7.83 -12.80 6.61
N GLY A 97 -9.16 -12.96 6.61
CA GLY A 97 -9.91 -13.70 5.59
C GLY A 97 -10.29 -15.12 5.98
N GLY A 98 -10.04 -15.52 7.24
CA GLY A 98 -10.37 -16.85 7.76
C GLY A 98 -9.35 -17.93 7.39
N ALA A 99 -9.49 -19.10 8.03
CA ALA A 99 -8.56 -20.22 7.86
C ALA A 99 -8.48 -20.74 6.41
N GLU A 100 -9.60 -20.71 5.67
CA GLU A 100 -9.66 -21.09 4.27
C GLU A 100 -8.75 -20.23 3.39
N TYR A 101 -8.63 -18.94 3.70
CA TYR A 101 -7.77 -18.04 2.95
C TYR A 101 -6.30 -18.41 3.13
N LEU A 102 -5.85 -18.77 4.34
CA LEU A 102 -4.47 -19.20 4.57
C LEU A 102 -4.14 -20.49 3.81
N HIS A 103 -5.07 -21.45 3.76
CA HIS A 103 -4.90 -22.64 2.91
C HIS A 103 -4.81 -22.29 1.43
N THR A 104 -5.60 -21.32 0.97
CA THR A 104 -5.52 -20.83 -0.41
C THR A 104 -4.14 -20.25 -0.71
N LEU A 105 -3.55 -19.47 0.20
CA LEU A 105 -2.19 -18.91 0.04
C LEU A 105 -1.15 -20.01 -0.16
N THR A 106 -1.18 -21.07 0.66
CA THR A 106 -0.26 -22.20 0.49
C THR A 106 -0.50 -22.98 -0.79
N SER A 107 -1.74 -23.00 -1.30
CA SER A 107 -2.07 -23.71 -2.55
C SER A 107 -1.62 -22.97 -3.81
N LEU A 108 -1.43 -21.65 -3.73
CA LEU A 108 -0.95 -20.83 -4.84
C LEU A 108 0.56 -21.00 -5.09
N VAL A 109 1.30 -21.50 -4.10
CA VAL A 109 2.76 -21.52 -4.11
C VAL A 109 3.24 -22.98 -4.17
N PRO A 110 3.82 -23.43 -5.29
CA PRO A 110 4.31 -24.80 -5.40
C PRO A 110 5.57 -25.06 -4.55
N THR A 111 6.33 -24.00 -4.21
CA THR A 111 7.55 -24.09 -3.40
C THR A 111 7.85 -22.78 -2.67
N ALA A 112 8.36 -22.88 -1.45
CA ALA A 112 8.78 -21.74 -0.63
C ALA A 112 10.04 -21.03 -1.17
N ALA A 113 10.81 -21.68 -2.05
CA ALA A 113 12.12 -21.19 -2.51
C ALA A 113 12.08 -19.82 -3.21
N ASN A 114 10.94 -19.42 -3.76
CA ASN A 114 10.79 -18.15 -4.48
C ASN A 114 10.17 -17.03 -3.64
N ALA A 115 9.92 -17.26 -2.34
CA ALA A 115 9.24 -16.29 -1.48
C ALA A 115 9.96 -14.93 -1.44
N GLY A 116 11.29 -14.93 -1.31
CA GLY A 116 12.11 -13.71 -1.34
C GLY A 116 12.00 -12.94 -2.66
N PHE A 117 11.92 -13.62 -3.80
CA PHE A 117 11.71 -12.97 -5.10
C PHE A 117 10.36 -12.23 -5.14
N TYR A 118 9.29 -12.85 -4.66
CA TYR A 118 7.98 -12.21 -4.59
C TYR A 118 7.95 -11.04 -3.60
N ALA A 119 8.68 -11.14 -2.47
CA ALA A 119 8.83 -10.04 -1.53
C ALA A 119 9.47 -8.80 -2.19
N THR A 120 10.48 -8.99 -3.04
CA THR A 120 11.07 -7.88 -3.81
C THR A 120 10.05 -7.18 -4.69
N ILE A 121 9.17 -7.92 -5.37
CA ILE A 121 8.09 -7.31 -6.18
C ILE A 121 7.15 -6.49 -5.28
N VAL A 122 6.77 -7.01 -4.12
CA VAL A 122 5.93 -6.28 -3.15
C VAL A 122 6.61 -4.99 -2.70
N ALA A 123 7.91 -5.05 -2.36
CA ALA A 123 8.69 -3.88 -1.96
C ALA A 123 8.74 -2.81 -3.05
N GLU A 124 8.97 -3.19 -4.31
CA GLU A 124 8.95 -2.27 -5.45
C GLU A 124 7.60 -1.56 -5.58
N LYS A 125 6.48 -2.30 -5.47
CA LYS A 125 5.14 -1.69 -5.52
C LYS A 125 4.88 -0.78 -4.33
N ALA A 126 5.34 -1.15 -3.14
CA ALA A 126 5.22 -0.31 -1.94
C ALA A 126 5.96 1.02 -2.09
N VAL A 127 7.17 1.02 -2.67
CA VAL A 127 7.93 2.24 -2.99
C VAL A 127 7.16 3.13 -3.96
N LEU A 128 6.63 2.57 -5.05
CA LEU A 128 5.83 3.32 -6.02
C LEU A 128 4.56 3.90 -5.38
N ARG A 129 3.89 3.13 -4.51
CA ARG A 129 2.71 3.59 -3.78
C ARG A 129 3.03 4.77 -2.87
N ARG A 130 4.11 4.70 -2.09
CA ARG A 130 4.59 5.82 -1.25
C ARG A 130 4.94 7.06 -2.07
N LEU A 131 5.51 6.89 -3.27
CA LEU A 131 5.80 8.00 -4.17
C LEU A 131 4.53 8.72 -4.63
N VAL A 132 3.50 7.97 -5.00
CA VAL A 132 2.18 8.53 -5.38
C VAL A 132 1.55 9.29 -4.21
N GLU A 133 1.59 8.72 -3.01
CA GLU A 133 1.08 9.38 -1.81
C GLU A 133 1.84 10.68 -1.49
N ALA A 134 3.18 10.65 -1.58
CA ALA A 134 4.01 11.82 -1.36
C ALA A 134 3.69 12.92 -2.38
N GLY A 135 3.57 12.58 -3.66
CA GLY A 135 3.16 13.51 -4.71
C GLY A 135 1.78 14.12 -4.44
N THR A 136 0.82 13.31 -4.00
CA THR A 136 -0.53 13.76 -3.65
C THR A 136 -0.50 14.75 -2.47
N ARG A 137 0.28 14.45 -1.43
CA ARG A 137 0.48 15.36 -0.29
C ARG A 137 1.14 16.68 -0.71
N ILE A 138 2.12 16.64 -1.60
CA ILE A 138 2.79 17.85 -2.13
C ILE A 138 1.78 18.74 -2.85
N VAL A 139 0.94 18.17 -3.72
CA VAL A 139 -0.11 18.92 -4.43
C VAL A 139 -1.10 19.54 -3.44
N GLN A 140 -1.56 18.78 -2.44
CA GLN A 140 -2.47 19.26 -1.40
C GLN A 140 -1.86 20.43 -0.59
N MET A 141 -0.57 20.33 -0.23
CA MET A 141 0.13 21.42 0.47
C MET A 141 0.24 22.69 -0.38
N GLY A 142 0.44 22.55 -1.70
CA GLY A 142 0.46 23.67 -2.63
C GLY A 142 -0.84 24.50 -2.57
N TYR A 143 -2.00 23.84 -2.72
CA TYR A 143 -3.30 24.50 -2.64
C TYR A 143 -3.66 25.01 -1.23
N GLY A 144 -3.29 24.28 -0.17
CA GLY A 144 -3.59 24.68 1.21
C GLY A 144 -2.84 25.94 1.71
N SER A 145 -1.78 26.35 1.01
CA SER A 145 -1.02 27.57 1.33
C SER A 145 -1.70 28.87 0.83
N GLU A 146 -2.47 28.78 -0.26
CA GLU A 146 -3.25 29.91 -0.81
C GLU A 146 -4.43 30.25 0.11
N GLU A 147 -5.12 29.24 0.65
CA GLU A 147 -6.26 29.45 1.56
C GLU A 147 -5.84 30.16 2.86
N ARG A 148 -4.71 29.78 3.47
CA ARG A 148 -4.23 30.39 4.73
C ARG A 148 -3.74 31.85 4.57
N SER A 149 -3.27 32.20 3.38
CA SER A 149 -2.83 33.57 3.07
C SER A 149 -4.02 34.52 2.86
N SER A 150 -5.17 33.99 2.43
CA SER A 150 -6.41 34.77 2.24
C SER A 150 -7.13 35.13 3.55
N THR A 151 -6.94 34.35 4.62
CA THR A 151 -7.64 34.56 5.90
C THR A 151 -6.92 35.54 6.84
N SER A 152 -5.61 35.75 6.66
CA SER A 152 -4.81 36.63 7.54
C SER A 152 -4.91 38.13 7.20
N SER A 153 -5.46 38.50 6.04
CA SER A 153 -5.55 39.89 5.58
C SER A 153 -6.85 40.62 6.00
N THR A 154 -7.82 39.95 6.64
CA THR A 154 -9.11 40.57 7.03
C THR A 154 -9.14 41.11 8.48
N THR A 155 -8.15 40.83 9.34
CA THR A 155 -8.18 41.25 10.77
C THR A 155 -7.35 42.50 11.09
N ARG A 156 -7.33 43.52 10.23
CA ARG A 156 -6.82 44.86 10.60
C ARG A 156 -7.78 45.97 10.17
N ARG A 157 -8.60 46.44 11.13
CA ARG A 157 -8.50 47.83 11.63
C ARG A 157 -9.34 48.06 12.89
N PRO A 158 -8.87 48.94 13.81
CA PRO A 158 -9.53 49.27 15.07
C PRO A 158 -10.61 50.34 14.85
N ARG A 159 -11.75 50.22 15.54
CA ARG A 159 -12.67 51.36 15.70
C ARG A 159 -12.33 52.10 16.98
N SER A 160 -11.57 53.17 16.81
CA SER A 160 -11.59 54.35 17.67
C SER A 160 -12.87 55.15 17.35
N THR A 161 -13.61 55.56 18.38
CA THR A 161 -14.54 56.70 18.41
C THR A 161 -14.95 56.85 19.89
N THR A 162 -14.35 57.81 20.60
CA THR A 162 -14.92 59.13 20.97
C THR A 162 -16.00 59.01 22.04
#